data_AF-A0A8T0VUU9-F1
#
_entry.id   AF-A0A8T0VUU9-F1
#
_cell.length_a   1.000
_cell.length_b   1.000
_cell.length_c   1.000
_cell.angle_alpha   90.00
_cell.angle_beta   90.00
_cell.angle_gamma   90.00
#
_symmetry.space_group_name_H-M   'P 1'
#
loop_
_entity.id
_entity.type
_entity.pdbx_description
1 polymer ?
#
loop_
_entity_poly.entity_id
_entity_poly.type
_entity_poly.pdbx_seq_one_letter_code
_entity_poly.pdbx_strand_id
1 'polypeptide(L)'
;MDAAPSTSSRVQFRRRNVASRARWVEEAGAGEVVESKGKLWLTTGVTRGSKLCYNVEEIGFLVEKGALILLNDKDEMIGIEAIYEKIAVGKYGCSWDAFQAYKHLKSLGYIVG
;
A
#
# COMPACT_ATOMS: atom_id res chain seq x y z
N MET A 1 44.92 -1.06 -29.15
CA MET A 1 44.67 -0.57 -27.78
C MET A 1 43.18 -0.38 -27.65
N ASP A 2 42.52 -1.41 -27.12
CA ASP A 2 41.07 -1.49 -26.97
C ASP A 2 40.58 -0.55 -25.86
N ALA A 3 39.76 0.43 -26.22
CA ALA A 3 39.04 1.26 -25.26
C ALA A 3 37.72 0.56 -24.91
N ALA A 4 37.68 -0.09 -23.74
CA ALA A 4 36.46 -0.66 -23.20
C ALA A 4 35.39 0.42 -22.99
N PRO A 5 34.14 0.23 -23.42
CA PRO A 5 33.08 1.16 -23.09
C PRO A 5 32.77 1.04 -21.60
N SER A 6 33.00 2.11 -20.86
CA SER A 6 32.54 2.25 -19.47
C SER A 6 31.03 2.08 -19.46
N THR A 7 30.53 0.93 -19.02
CA THR A 7 29.13 0.72 -18.71
C THR A 7 28.79 1.53 -17.48
N SER A 8 28.53 2.83 -17.68
CA SER A 8 27.78 3.62 -16.71
C SER A 8 26.43 2.92 -16.58
N SER A 9 26.22 2.22 -15.48
CA SER A 9 24.93 1.69 -15.09
C SER A 9 24.01 2.88 -14.88
N ARG A 10 23.40 3.35 -15.98
CA ARG A 10 22.34 4.34 -15.93
C ARG A 10 21.21 3.63 -15.22
N VAL A 11 21.15 3.81 -13.90
CA VAL A 11 20.02 3.42 -13.07
C VAL A 11 18.85 4.18 -13.65
N GLN A 12 18.20 3.59 -14.64
CA GLN A 12 16.91 4.02 -15.08
C GLN A 12 16.04 3.76 -13.87
N PHE A 13 15.84 4.80 -13.05
CA PHE A 13 14.67 4.93 -12.20
C PHE A 13 13.47 4.89 -13.15
N ARG A 14 13.16 3.70 -13.67
CA ARG A 14 11.95 3.41 -14.44
C ARG A 14 10.85 3.94 -13.56
N ARG A 15 10.14 4.97 -14.03
CA ARG A 15 9.02 5.62 -13.35
C ARG A 15 8.21 4.55 -12.60
N ARG A 16 8.45 4.44 -11.29
CA ARG A 16 7.90 3.39 -10.42
C ARG A 16 6.63 3.92 -9.73
N ASN A 17 5.84 4.72 -10.44
CA ASN A 17 4.61 5.35 -9.96
C ASN A 17 3.40 4.77 -10.69
N VAL A 18 3.32 3.44 -10.84
CA VAL A 18 2.01 2.83 -11.07
C VAL A 18 1.56 2.37 -9.69
N ALA A 19 0.73 3.18 -9.05
CA ALA A 19 0.14 2.83 -7.77
C ALA A 19 -0.68 1.54 -7.96
N SER A 20 -0.58 0.62 -7.00
CA SER A 20 -1.47 -0.54 -6.97
C SER A 20 -2.90 -0.05 -6.74
N ARG A 21 -3.90 -0.82 -7.12
CA ARG A 21 -5.32 -0.49 -6.89
C ARG A 21 -5.92 -1.54 -5.98
N ALA A 22 -6.62 -1.09 -4.95
CA ALA A 22 -7.40 -1.95 -4.07
C ALA A 22 -8.83 -1.44 -3.97
N ARG A 23 -9.79 -2.36 -3.86
CA ARG A 23 -11.19 -2.07 -3.60
C ARG A 23 -11.47 -2.25 -2.13
N TRP A 24 -12.04 -1.23 -1.52
CA TRP A 24 -12.49 -1.30 -0.13
C TRP A 24 -13.68 -2.26 -0.01
N VAL A 25 -13.60 -3.20 0.93
CA VAL A 25 -14.66 -4.15 1.26
C VAL A 25 -15.12 -3.88 2.68
N GLU A 26 -16.26 -3.18 2.80
CA GLU A 26 -16.83 -2.73 4.07
C GLU A 26 -17.07 -3.89 5.05
N GLU A 27 -17.60 -5.01 4.57
CA GLU A 27 -17.85 -6.24 5.34
C GLU A 27 -16.59 -6.85 5.95
N ALA A 28 -15.45 -6.72 5.27
CA ALA A 28 -14.19 -7.30 5.70
C ALA A 28 -13.31 -6.29 6.46
N GLY A 29 -13.65 -5.00 6.43
CA GLY A 29 -12.81 -3.93 6.96
C GLY A 29 -11.43 -3.87 6.30
N ALA A 30 -11.32 -4.29 5.04
CA ALA A 30 -10.06 -4.49 4.34
C ALA A 30 -10.15 -4.09 2.87
N GLY A 31 -8.99 -3.83 2.27
CA GLY A 31 -8.85 -3.51 0.85
C GLY A 31 -8.43 -4.75 0.07
N GLU A 32 -9.31 -5.29 -0.76
CA GLU A 32 -8.94 -6.36 -1.69
C GLU A 32 -8.17 -5.80 -2.88
N VAL A 33 -7.03 -6.39 -3.22
CA VAL A 33 -6.22 -5.92 -4.34
C VAL A 33 -6.89 -6.28 -5.67
N VAL A 34 -7.21 -5.26 -6.45
CA VAL A 34 -7.74 -5.38 -7.81
C VAL A 34 -6.60 -5.42 -8.81
N GLU A 35 -5.56 -4.61 -8.57
CA GLU A 35 -4.39 -4.54 -9.45
C GLU A 35 -3.13 -4.36 -8.61
N SER A 36 -2.26 -5.38 -8.61
CA SER A 36 -0.95 -5.27 -7.98
C SER A 36 0.07 -4.71 -8.97
N LYS A 37 0.78 -3.67 -8.55
CA LYS A 37 1.85 -3.05 -9.34
C LYS A 37 3.14 -3.03 -8.53
N GLY A 38 4.24 -3.36 -9.20
CA GLY A 38 5.56 -3.40 -8.59
C GLY A 38 5.71 -4.56 -7.59
N LYS A 39 6.43 -4.29 -6.50
CA LYS A 39 6.87 -5.29 -5.51
C LYS A 39 6.20 -5.10 -4.14
N LEU A 40 5.13 -4.31 -4.07
CA LEU A 40 4.47 -3.93 -2.82
C LEU A 40 4.01 -5.14 -1.98
N TRP A 41 3.54 -6.18 -2.69
CA TRP A 41 3.06 -7.45 -2.16
C TRP A 41 4.14 -8.32 -1.50
N LEU A 42 5.44 -7.99 -1.67
CA LEU A 42 6.53 -8.75 -1.03
C LEU A 42 6.72 -8.37 0.44
N THR A 43 6.24 -7.20 0.87
CA THR A 43 6.53 -6.65 2.21
C THR A 43 5.26 -6.13 2.92
N THR A 44 4.10 -6.31 2.31
CA THR A 44 2.84 -5.67 2.71
C THR A 44 1.66 -6.51 2.22
N GLY A 45 0.60 -6.58 3.03
CA GLY A 45 -0.62 -7.32 2.75
C GLY A 45 -0.61 -8.78 3.22
N VAL A 46 -1.81 -9.30 3.39
CA VAL A 46 -2.09 -10.67 3.85
C VAL A 46 -2.75 -11.45 2.72
N THR A 47 -2.24 -12.65 2.43
CA THR A 47 -2.86 -13.55 1.45
C THR A 47 -3.99 -14.32 2.10
N ARG A 48 -5.24 -13.98 1.79
CA ARG A 48 -6.43 -14.69 2.28
C ARG A 48 -7.05 -15.51 1.15
N GLY A 49 -6.92 -16.84 1.24
CA GLY A 49 -7.56 -17.82 0.35
C GLY A 49 -7.09 -17.84 -1.12
N SER A 50 -6.35 -16.83 -1.58
CA SER A 50 -5.68 -16.65 -2.90
C SER A 50 -5.60 -15.17 -3.28
N LYS A 51 -6.33 -14.30 -2.59
CA LYS A 51 -6.34 -12.86 -2.82
C LYS A 51 -5.43 -12.14 -1.83
N LEU A 52 -4.72 -11.14 -2.34
CA LEU A 52 -3.98 -10.21 -1.50
C LEU A 52 -4.96 -9.17 -0.95
N CYS A 53 -4.99 -9.03 0.37
CA CYS A 53 -5.79 -8.03 1.07
C CYS A 53 -4.87 -7.14 1.91
N TYR A 54 -5.23 -5.88 2.05
CA TYR A 54 -4.56 -4.93 2.93
C TYR A 54 -5.48 -4.57 4.10
N ASN A 55 -4.92 -4.50 5.31
CA ASN A 55 -5.64 -3.98 6.48
C ASN A 55 -5.76 -2.44 6.39
N VAL A 56 -6.62 -1.85 7.21
CA VAL A 56 -6.86 -0.39 7.25
C VAL A 56 -5.58 0.41 7.43
N GLU A 57 -4.69 -0.02 8.33
CA GLU A 57 -3.42 0.66 8.62
C GLU A 57 -2.48 0.61 7.41
N GLU A 58 -2.42 -0.55 6.75
CA GLU A 58 -1.59 -0.74 5.57
C GLU A 58 -2.09 0.13 4.41
N ILE A 59 -3.41 0.18 4.22
CA ILE A 59 -4.05 1.04 3.21
C ILE A 59 -3.71 2.50 3.46
N GLY A 60 -3.92 3.00 4.68
CA GLY A 60 -3.64 4.38 5.04
C GLY A 60 -2.18 4.75 4.76
N PHE A 61 -1.24 3.88 5.14
CA PHE A 61 0.18 4.11 4.90
C PHE A 61 0.53 4.10 3.40
N LEU A 62 0.00 3.15 2.64
CA LEU A 62 0.31 3.01 1.22
C LEU A 62 -0.30 4.13 0.37
N VAL A 63 -1.50 4.60 0.73
CA VAL A 63 -2.15 5.76 0.10
C VAL A 63 -1.36 7.03 0.42
N GLU A 64 -0.93 7.22 1.66
CA GLU A 64 -0.09 8.36 2.06
C GLU A 64 1.26 8.39 1.32
N LYS A 65 1.83 7.22 1.02
CA LYS A 65 3.05 7.08 0.19
C LYS A 65 2.80 7.18 -1.32
N GLY A 66 1.55 7.30 -1.77
CA GLY A 66 1.19 7.30 -3.19
C GLY A 66 1.43 5.96 -3.89
N ALA A 67 1.56 4.88 -3.13
CA ALA A 67 1.83 3.54 -3.64
C ALA A 67 0.55 2.71 -3.87
N LEU A 68 -0.58 3.15 -3.31
CA LEU A 68 -1.89 2.53 -3.46
C LEU A 68 -2.95 3.58 -3.78
N ILE A 69 -3.86 3.24 -4.69
CA ILE A 69 -5.12 3.93 -4.91
C ILE A 69 -6.22 3.05 -4.34
N LEU A 70 -6.93 3.55 -3.33
CA LEU A 70 -8.09 2.88 -2.78
C LEU A 70 -9.34 3.30 -3.56
N LEU A 71 -10.13 2.31 -3.97
CA LEU A 71 -11.38 2.48 -4.70
C LEU A 71 -12.57 2.06 -3.82
N ASN A 72 -13.71 2.73 -3.99
CA ASN A 72 -14.97 2.28 -3.41
C ASN A 72 -15.62 1.18 -4.27
N ASP A 73 -16.84 0.78 -3.89
CA ASP A 73 -17.68 -0.19 -4.60
C ASP A 73 -18.04 0.26 -6.03
N LYS A 74 -18.08 1.58 -6.27
CA LYS A 74 -18.33 2.22 -7.57
C LYS A 74 -17.07 2.52 -8.37
N ASP A 75 -15.92 1.97 -7.98
CA ASP A 75 -14.60 2.22 -8.60
C ASP A 75 -14.13 3.69 -8.56
N GLU A 76 -14.68 4.51 -7.66
CA GLU A 76 -14.25 5.89 -7.42
C GLU A 76 -13.11 5.92 -6.40
N MET A 77 -12.17 6.85 -6.56
CA MET A 77 -11.05 7.01 -5.64
C MET A 77 -11.54 7.51 -4.27
N ILE A 78 -11.18 6.79 -3.22
CA ILE A 78 -11.40 7.21 -1.84
C ILE A 78 -10.26 8.15 -1.44
N GLY A 79 -10.62 9.37 -1.01
CA GLY A 79 -9.68 10.34 -0.49
C GLY A 79 -9.06 9.89 0.83
N ILE A 80 -7.86 10.38 1.14
CA ILE A 80 -7.12 10.02 2.36
C ILE A 80 -7.88 10.39 3.65
N GLU A 81 -8.67 11.47 3.61
CA GLU A 81 -9.51 11.93 4.73
C GLU A 81 -10.52 10.86 5.15
N ALA A 82 -11.23 10.26 4.18
CA ALA A 82 -12.18 9.18 4.44
C ALA A 82 -11.50 7.91 4.99
N ILE A 83 -10.23 7.67 4.63
CA ILE A 83 -9.44 6.57 5.21
C ILE A 83 -9.08 6.87 6.67
N TYR A 84 -8.70 8.11 6.99
CA TYR A 84 -8.45 8.52 8.37
C TYR A 84 -9.71 8.47 9.22
N GLU A 85 -10.88 8.82 8.68
CA GLU A 85 -12.15 8.62 9.37
C GLU A 85 -12.37 7.14 9.70
N LYS A 86 -12.11 6.23 8.74
CA LYS A 86 -12.22 4.78 8.96
C LYS A 86 -11.26 4.28 10.06
N ILE A 87 -10.04 4.81 10.13
CA ILE A 87 -9.07 4.53 11.20
C ILE A 87 -9.58 5.06 12.55
N ALA A 88 -10.06 6.30 12.59
CA ALA A 88 -10.50 6.97 13.82
C ALA A 88 -11.78 6.36 14.40
N VAL A 89 -12.68 5.87 13.54
CA VAL A 89 -13.91 5.15 13.95
C VAL A 89 -13.58 3.83 14.65
N GLY A 90 -12.43 3.22 14.34
CA GLY A 90 -11.91 2.04 15.03
C GLY A 90 -12.72 0.75 14.90
N LYS A 91 -13.66 0.68 13.94
CA LYS A 91 -14.57 -0.47 13.76
C LYS A 91 -13.91 -1.73 13.22
N TYR A 92 -12.73 -1.63 12.61
CA TYR A 92 -12.10 -2.74 11.86
C TYR A 92 -10.88 -3.34 12.56
N GLY A 93 -10.84 -3.29 13.90
CA GLY A 93 -9.67 -3.72 14.68
C GLY A 93 -8.48 -2.76 14.61
N CYS A 94 -8.68 -1.61 13.96
CA CYS A 94 -7.71 -0.52 13.86
C CYS A 94 -7.97 0.53 14.94
N SER A 95 -6.92 1.20 15.40
CA SER A 95 -7.02 2.42 16.17
C SER A 95 -6.04 3.46 15.62
N TRP A 96 -6.27 4.74 15.93
CA TRP A 96 -5.33 5.78 15.54
C TRP A 96 -3.91 5.51 16.07
N ASP A 97 -3.80 5.02 17.29
CA ASP A 97 -2.50 4.68 17.89
C ASP A 97 -1.84 3.49 17.18
N ALA A 98 -2.60 2.45 16.84
CA ALA A 98 -2.09 1.30 16.09
C ALA A 98 -1.58 1.73 14.70
N PHE A 99 -2.28 2.64 14.04
CA PHE A 99 -1.85 3.20 12.77
C PHE A 99 -0.55 4.01 12.90
N GLN A 100 -0.42 4.86 13.92
CA GLN A 100 0.80 5.62 14.17
C GLN A 100 2.00 4.69 14.46
N ALA A 101 1.80 3.67 15.28
CA ALA A 101 2.82 2.65 15.55
C ALA A 101 3.24 1.90 14.28
N TYR A 102 2.27 1.45 13.47
CA TYR A 102 2.51 0.79 12.19
C TYR A 102 3.35 1.68 11.25
N LYS A 103 2.97 2.96 11.09
CA LYS A 103 3.72 3.93 10.29
C LYS A 103 5.16 4.07 10.75
N HIS A 104 5.36 4.21 12.07
CA HIS A 104 6.68 4.37 12.65
C HIS A 104 7.55 3.14 12.35
N LEU A 105 7.06 1.94 12.65
CA LEU A 105 7.78 0.69 12.39
C LEU A 105 8.10 0.49 10.89
N LYS A 106 7.15 0.78 9.99
CA LYS A 106 7.38 0.69 8.54
C LYS A 106 8.41 1.69 8.05
N SER A 107 8.45 2.90 8.62
CA SER A 107 9.45 3.91 8.26
C SER A 107 10.88 3.51 8.70
N LEU A 108 10.99 2.72 9.77
CA LEU A 108 12.24 2.13 10.23
C LEU A 108 12.67 0.88 9.43
N GLY A 109 11.82 0.39 8.52
CA GLY A 109 12.10 -0.77 7.67
C GLY A 109 11.65 -2.11 8.24
N TYR A 110 10.87 -2.13 9.32
CA TYR A 110 10.28 -3.37 9.83
C TYR A 110 9.17 -3.89 8.90
N ILE A 111 9.11 -5.20 8.73
CA ILE A 111 8.00 -5.89 8.06
C ILE A 111 6.95 -6.18 9.13
N VAL A 112 5.84 -5.46 9.07
CA VAL A 112 4.68 -5.55 9.96
C VAL A 112 3.48 -5.90 9.11
N GLY A 113 2.68 -6.89 9.51
CA GLY A 113 1.50 -7.39 8.79
C GLY A 113 0.59 -8.16 9.72
#